data_AF-A0A345CPP8-F1
#
_entry.id   AF-A0A345CPP8-F1
#
_cell.length_a   1.000
_cell.length_b   1.000
_cell.length_c   1.000
_cell.angle_alpha   90.00
_cell.angle_beta   90.00
_cell.angle_gamma   90.00
#
_symmetry.space_group_name_H-M   'P 1'
#
loop_
_entity.id
_entity.type
_entity.pdbx_description
1 polymer ?
#
loop_
_entity_poly.entity_id
_entity_poly.type
_entity_poly.pdbx_seq_one_letter_code
_entity_poly.pdbx_strand_id
1 'polypeptide(L)'
;MTTEDELANVVVFPTKKDDLKNDMTMRHEVDPDKLRFCSHVAVWVNRQERTVRCRRCDTFLDPFNYILTLCDQESKYVESVKYLRQEEKQRRQNIEKLIQIERNAKARIRKAGNKEPLPLWQNEKVEQCPG
;
A
#
# COMPACT_ATOMS: atom_id res chain seq x y z
N MET A 1 17.19 -21.44 21.31
CA MET A 1 16.82 -20.52 20.22
C MET A 1 18.09 -20.15 19.49
N THR A 2 18.19 -20.51 18.21
CA THR A 2 19.35 -20.19 17.37
C THR A 2 19.17 -18.79 16.78
N THR A 3 20.24 -18.15 16.32
CA THR A 3 20.18 -16.84 15.65
C THR A 3 19.36 -16.86 14.36
N GLU A 4 19.17 -18.04 13.77
CA GLU A 4 18.34 -18.25 12.58
C GLU A 4 16.84 -18.11 12.90
N ASP A 5 16.40 -18.59 14.07
CA ASP A 5 15.00 -18.48 14.52
C ASP A 5 14.59 -17.01 14.74
N GLU A 6 15.52 -16.18 15.26
CA GLU A 6 15.31 -14.75 15.48
C GLU A 6 15.28 -13.94 14.17
N LEU A 7 16.05 -14.37 13.16
CA LEU A 7 16.10 -13.76 11.83
C LEU A 7 14.85 -14.06 11.01
N ALA A 8 14.32 -15.28 11.12
CA ALA A 8 13.18 -15.74 10.32
C ALA A 8 11.98 -14.78 10.43
N ASN A 9 11.69 -14.24 11.62
CA ASN A 9 10.54 -13.36 11.86
C ASN A 9 10.81 -11.88 11.47
N VAL A 10 12.08 -11.46 11.38
CA VAL A 10 12.46 -10.08 11.01
C VAL A 10 12.54 -9.90 9.49
N VAL A 11 12.89 -10.97 8.76
CA VAL A 11 13.11 -10.97 7.31
C VAL A 11 11.84 -11.35 6.53
N VAL A 12 10.74 -11.73 7.21
CA VAL A 12 9.44 -11.86 6.53
C VAL A 12 8.98 -10.48 6.08
N PHE A 13 9.29 -10.14 4.84
CA PHE A 13 8.55 -9.10 4.14
C PHE A 13 7.10 -9.54 4.10
N PRO A 14 6.14 -8.69 4.50
CA PRO A 14 4.74 -8.95 4.22
C PRO A 14 4.60 -9.04 2.70
N THR A 15 4.69 -10.25 2.16
CA THR A 15 4.22 -10.51 0.82
C THR A 15 2.73 -10.29 0.92
N LYS A 16 2.27 -9.14 0.42
CA LYS A 16 0.91 -9.14 -0.08
C LYS A 16 0.84 -10.37 -0.98
N LYS A 17 -0.03 -11.31 -0.65
CA LYS A 17 -0.63 -12.13 -1.70
C LYS A 17 -1.38 -11.13 -2.56
N ASP A 18 -0.63 -10.50 -3.46
CA ASP A 18 -1.16 -9.60 -4.47
C ASP A 18 -1.85 -10.47 -5.51
N ASP A 19 -3.03 -10.92 -5.13
CA ASP A 19 -4.12 -11.07 -6.08
C ASP A 19 -4.74 -9.69 -6.39
N LEU A 20 -3.96 -8.60 -6.29
CA LEU A 20 -4.27 -7.28 -6.87
C LEU A 20 -4.42 -7.35 -8.41
N LYS A 21 -4.12 -8.49 -9.04
CA LYS A 21 -4.38 -8.72 -10.46
C LYS A 21 -5.84 -9.03 -10.82
N ASN A 22 -6.77 -9.13 -9.86
CA ASN A 22 -8.17 -9.44 -10.20
C ASN A 22 -9.22 -8.40 -9.79
N ASP A 23 -8.85 -7.32 -9.11
CA ASP A 23 -9.84 -6.32 -8.64
C ASP A 23 -10.23 -5.27 -9.71
N MET A 24 -9.73 -5.43 -10.94
CA MET A 24 -10.14 -4.64 -12.11
C MET A 24 -10.99 -5.44 -13.12
N THR A 25 -11.53 -6.59 -12.74
CA THR A 25 -12.46 -7.34 -13.61
C THR A 25 -13.91 -6.98 -13.31
N MET A 26 -14.24 -5.69 -13.17
CA MET A 26 -15.64 -5.26 -13.26
C MET A 26 -16.06 -5.28 -14.73
N ARG A 27 -16.36 -6.48 -15.27
CA ARG A 27 -17.13 -6.64 -16.50
C ARG A 27 -18.60 -6.73 -16.10
N HIS A 28 -19.30 -5.62 -16.17
CA HIS A 28 -20.76 -5.66 -16.11
C HIS A 28 -21.28 -6.00 -17.51
N GLU A 29 -22.02 -7.11 -17.63
CA GLU A 29 -22.95 -7.29 -18.73
C GLU A 29 -23.97 -6.16 -18.69
N VAL A 30 -24.16 -5.51 -19.85
CA VAL A 30 -24.99 -4.34 -20.02
C VAL A 30 -26.45 -4.77 -19.96
N ASP A 31 -27.07 -4.64 -18.77
CA ASP A 31 -28.51 -4.54 -18.64
C ASP A 31 -28.96 -3.15 -19.12
N PRO A 32 -29.87 -3.03 -20.11
CA PRO A 32 -30.30 -1.74 -20.64
C PRO A 32 -31.03 -0.83 -19.63
N ASP A 33 -31.57 -1.42 -18.56
CA ASP A 33 -32.39 -0.74 -17.53
C ASP A 33 -31.63 -0.37 -16.24
N LYS A 34 -30.34 -0.67 -16.13
CA LYS A 34 -29.53 -0.28 -14.96
C LYS A 34 -28.85 1.07 -15.22
N LEU A 35 -29.11 2.02 -14.32
CA LEU A 35 -28.43 3.31 -14.21
C LEU A 35 -26.96 3.19 -14.60
N ARG A 36 -26.54 3.97 -15.60
CA ARG A 36 -25.16 3.97 -16.10
C ARG A 36 -24.21 4.31 -14.94
N PHE A 37 -23.59 3.29 -14.35
CA PHE A 37 -22.64 3.47 -13.27
C PHE A 37 -21.32 4.01 -13.85
N CYS A 38 -20.89 5.16 -13.34
CA CYS A 38 -19.65 5.78 -13.73
C CYS A 38 -18.71 5.83 -12.53
N SER A 39 -17.49 5.28 -12.69
CA SER A 39 -16.47 5.21 -11.64
C SER A 39 -15.57 6.45 -11.55
N HIS A 40 -15.79 7.47 -12.38
CA HIS A 40 -14.98 8.69 -12.34
C HIS A 40 -15.34 9.58 -11.15
N VAL A 41 -14.30 10.07 -10.46
CA VAL A 41 -14.42 10.91 -9.25
C VAL A 41 -14.83 12.36 -9.57
N ALA A 42 -14.54 12.85 -10.77
CA ALA A 42 -14.83 14.23 -11.13
C ALA A 42 -16.27 14.37 -11.65
N VAL A 43 -17.07 15.19 -10.97
CA VAL A 43 -18.48 15.47 -11.33
C VAL A 43 -18.75 16.96 -11.47
N TRP A 44 -19.75 17.29 -12.29
CA TRP A 44 -20.40 18.59 -12.37
C TRP A 44 -21.72 18.53 -11.61
N VAL A 45 -21.99 19.55 -10.79
CA VAL A 45 -23.22 19.67 -10.02
C VAL A 45 -23.99 20.89 -10.51
N ASN A 46 -25.18 20.66 -11.06
CA ASN A 46 -26.10 21.73 -11.40
C ASN A 46 -27.03 22.01 -10.21
N ARG A 47 -26.87 23.17 -9.59
CA ARG A 47 -27.67 23.59 -8.43
C ARG A 47 -29.14 23.87 -8.78
N GLN A 48 -29.41 24.38 -9.98
CA GLN A 48 -30.75 24.77 -10.40
C GLN A 48 -31.60 23.53 -10.73
N GLU A 49 -31.04 22.61 -11.51
CA GLU A 49 -31.73 21.37 -11.92
C GLU A 49 -31.59 20.25 -10.89
N ARG A 50 -30.74 20.42 -9.86
CA ARG A 50 -30.36 19.39 -8.88
C ARG A 50 -29.82 18.11 -9.53
N THR A 51 -29.07 18.25 -10.62
CA THR A 51 -28.48 17.13 -11.35
C THR A 51 -26.98 17.03 -11.12
N VAL A 52 -26.48 15.81 -11.16
CA VAL A 52 -25.05 15.51 -11.09
C VAL A 52 -24.66 14.80 -12.38
N ARG A 53 -23.57 15.22 -13.02
CA ARG A 53 -23.04 14.60 -14.24
C ARG A 53 -21.57 14.30 -14.10
N CYS A 54 -21.10 13.21 -14.70
CA CYS A 54 -19.67 12.94 -14.77
C CYS A 54 -18.96 13.95 -15.67
N ARG A 55 -17.82 14.51 -15.22
CA ARG A 55 -17.01 15.42 -16.05
C ARG A 55 -16.30 14.77 -17.23
N ARG A 56 -16.08 13.45 -17.19
CA ARG A 56 -15.34 12.72 -18.23
C ARG A 56 -16.24 12.07 -19.28
N CYS A 57 -17.37 11.49 -18.88
CA CYS A 57 -18.27 10.79 -19.79
C CYS A 57 -19.66 11.42 -19.92
N ASP A 58 -19.91 12.55 -19.24
CA ASP A 58 -21.18 13.29 -19.24
C ASP A 58 -22.42 12.48 -18.82
N THR A 59 -22.20 11.29 -18.26
CA THR A 59 -23.26 10.43 -17.73
C THR A 59 -23.94 11.13 -16.55
N PHE A 60 -25.27 11.19 -16.58
CA PHE A 60 -26.08 11.59 -15.43
C PHE A 60 -25.95 10.57 -14.31
N LEU A 61 -25.62 11.06 -13.13
CA LEU A 61 -25.49 10.27 -11.92
C LEU A 61 -26.69 10.55 -11.03
N ASP A 62 -27.18 9.49 -10.39
CA ASP A 62 -28.08 9.67 -9.26
C ASP A 62 -27.29 10.30 -8.09
N PRO A 63 -27.71 11.47 -7.56
CA PRO A 63 -26.94 12.18 -6.54
C PRO A 63 -26.78 11.37 -5.24
N PHE A 64 -27.79 10.60 -4.84
CA PHE A 64 -27.74 9.84 -3.59
C PHE A 64 -26.80 8.64 -3.70
N ASN A 65 -26.89 7.88 -4.79
CA ASN A 65 -25.96 6.81 -5.09
C ASN A 65 -24.52 7.32 -5.22
N TYR A 66 -24.32 8.49 -5.84
CA TYR A 66 -22.99 9.09 -5.91
C TYR A 66 -22.44 9.42 -4.51
N ILE A 67 -23.27 10.00 -3.62
CA ILE A 67 -22.88 10.24 -2.22
C ILE A 67 -22.54 8.93 -1.50
N LEU A 68 -23.32 7.87 -1.68
CA LEU A 68 -23.01 6.55 -1.11
C LEU A 68 -21.64 6.04 -1.57
N THR A 69 -21.32 6.17 -2.87
CA THR A 69 -20.00 5.77 -3.37
C THR A 69 -18.86 6.59 -2.78
N LEU A 70 -19.08 7.87 -2.47
CA LEU A 70 -18.09 8.71 -1.80
C LEU A 70 -17.85 8.25 -0.36
N CYS A 71 -18.91 7.93 0.39
CA CYS A 71 -18.80 7.41 1.76
C CYS A 71 -18.04 6.06 1.81
N ASP A 72 -18.32 5.17 0.85
CA ASP A 72 -17.61 3.89 0.74
C ASP A 72 -16.13 4.09 0.41
N GLN A 73 -15.82 5.00 -0.51
CA GLN A 73 -14.44 5.33 -0.86
C GLN A 73 -13.69 5.97 0.31
N GLU A 74 -14.30 6.92 1.01
CA GLU A 74 -13.74 7.55 2.20
C GLU A 74 -13.39 6.51 3.27
N SER A 75 -14.31 5.59 3.55
CA SER A 75 -14.09 4.49 4.51
C SER A 75 -12.90 3.63 4.12
N LYS A 76 -12.80 3.24 2.84
CA LYS A 76 -11.67 2.46 2.31
C LYS A 76 -10.35 3.23 2.41
N TYR A 77 -10.35 4.54 2.17
CA TYR A 77 -9.14 5.36 2.31
C TYR A 77 -8.67 5.44 3.76
N VAL A 78 -9.58 5.64 4.72
CA VAL A 78 -9.25 5.67 6.14
C VAL A 78 -8.63 4.34 6.59
N GLU A 79 -9.22 3.22 6.19
CA GLU A 79 -8.68 1.88 6.47
C GLU A 79 -7.30 1.66 5.84
N SER A 80 -7.14 2.04 4.57
CA SER A 80 -5.87 1.93 3.83
C SER A 80 -4.76 2.75 4.48
N VAL A 81 -5.05 4.00 4.87
CA VAL A 81 -4.09 4.86 5.57
C VAL A 81 -3.70 4.25 6.91
N LYS A 82 -4.67 3.73 7.68
CA LYS A 82 -4.39 3.07 8.96
C LYS A 82 -3.48 1.85 8.77
N TYR A 83 -3.76 1.01 7.77
CA TYR A 83 -2.93 -0.14 7.42
C TYR A 83 -1.51 0.28 7.05
N LEU A 84 -1.37 1.25 6.13
CA LEU A 84 -0.05 1.73 5.67
C LEU A 84 0.78 2.31 6.82
N ARG A 85 0.16 3.00 7.78
CA ARG A 85 0.84 3.50 8.99
C ARG A 85 1.33 2.38 9.89
N GLN A 86 0.55 1.31 10.04
CA GLN A 86 0.96 0.12 10.80
C GLN A 86 2.13 -0.60 10.11
N GLU A 87 2.05 -0.75 8.80
CA GLU A 87 3.09 -1.36 7.99
C GLU A 87 4.39 -0.55 8.03
N GLU A 88 4.31 0.78 7.90
CA GLU A 88 5.46 1.69 8.06
C GLU A 88 6.12 1.51 9.42
N LYS A 89 5.32 1.49 10.50
CA LYS A 89 5.83 1.30 11.87
C LYS A 89 6.52 -0.06 12.02
N GLN A 90 5.92 -1.13 11.52
CA GLN A 90 6.49 -2.48 11.58
C GLN A 90 7.81 -2.55 10.80
N ARG A 91 7.87 -1.96 9.60
CA ARG A 91 9.09 -1.91 8.78
C ARG A 91 10.21 -1.15 9.49
N ARG A 92 9.93 -0.01 10.12
CA ARG A 92 10.92 0.74 10.92
C ARG A 92 11.48 -0.12 12.06
N GLN A 93 10.62 -0.82 12.80
CA GLN A 93 11.05 -1.72 13.87
C GLN A 93 11.89 -2.90 13.34
N ASN A 94 11.52 -3.47 12.19
CA ASN A 94 12.30 -4.54 11.58
C ASN A 94 13.68 -4.05 11.14
N ILE A 95 13.78 -2.86 10.53
CA ILE A 95 15.05 -2.24 10.16
C ILE A 95 15.94 -2.03 11.39
N GLU A 96 15.40 -1.50 12.48
CA GLU A 96 16.15 -1.30 13.73
C GLU A 96 16.68 -2.63 14.29
N LYS A 97 15.86 -3.69 14.27
CA LYS A 97 16.28 -5.04 14.66
C LYS A 97 17.40 -5.58 13.77
N LEU A 98 17.30 -5.41 12.45
CA LEU A 98 18.34 -5.83 11.51
C LEU A 98 19.67 -5.11 11.76
N ILE A 99 19.62 -3.79 12.00
CA ILE A 99 20.81 -2.99 12.35
C ILE A 99 21.44 -3.53 13.65
N GLN A 100 20.63 -3.89 14.65
CA GLN A 100 21.13 -4.46 15.89
C GLN A 100 21.77 -5.84 15.68
N ILE A 101 21.13 -6.72 14.91
CA ILE A 101 21.67 -8.03 14.56
C ILE A 101 23.00 -7.90 13.82
N GLU A 102 23.08 -6.96 12.87
CA GLU A 102 24.33 -6.65 12.17
C GLU A 102 25.44 -6.23 13.14
N ARG A 103 25.16 -5.30 14.06
CA ARG A 103 26.14 -4.85 15.05
C ARG A 103 26.62 -6.02 15.92
N ASN A 104 25.70 -6.87 16.37
CA ASN A 104 26.02 -8.05 17.18
C ASN A 104 26.87 -9.06 16.40
N ALA A 105 26.55 -9.31 15.14
CA ALA A 105 27.31 -10.20 14.26
C ALA A 105 28.74 -9.65 14.04
N LYS A 106 28.88 -8.35 13.75
CA LYS A 106 30.18 -7.68 13.62
C LYS A 106 31.02 -7.79 14.90
N ALA A 107 30.41 -7.59 16.06
CA ALA A 107 31.08 -7.76 17.35
C ALA A 107 31.57 -9.20 17.58
N ARG A 108 30.75 -10.21 17.23
CA ARG A 108 31.16 -11.63 17.30
C ARG A 108 32.34 -11.93 16.38
N ILE A 109 32.34 -11.41 15.15
CA ILE A 109 33.45 -11.59 14.18
C ILE A 109 34.74 -10.95 14.71
N ARG A 110 34.67 -9.72 15.25
CA ARG A 110 35.82 -9.04 15.86
C ARG A 110 36.38 -9.83 17.04
N LYS A 111 35.50 -10.38 17.90
CA LYS A 111 35.89 -11.20 19.05
C LYS A 111 36.58 -12.51 18.62
N ALA A 112 36.22 -13.06 17.47
CA ALA A 112 36.88 -14.23 16.88
C ALA A 112 38.28 -13.93 16.28
N GLY A 113 38.76 -12.67 16.38
CA GLY A 113 40.11 -12.29 15.99
C GLY A 113 40.24 -11.75 14.57
N ASN A 114 39.14 -11.61 13.81
CA ASN A 114 39.19 -11.02 12.48
C ASN A 114 39.42 -9.49 12.57
N LYS A 115 40.54 -9.04 11.99
CA LYS A 115 40.97 -7.63 11.97
C LYS A 115 40.64 -6.91 10.67
N GLU A 116 40.22 -7.63 9.64
CA GLU A 116 39.89 -7.05 8.33
C GLU A 116 38.69 -6.09 8.43
N PRO A 117 38.55 -5.15 7.48
CA PRO A 117 37.35 -4.32 7.38
C PRO A 117 36.10 -5.18 7.14
N LEU A 118 35.09 -5.03 8.00
CA LEU A 118 33.80 -5.69 7.81
C LEU A 118 32.94 -4.89 6.83
N PRO A 119 32.08 -5.55 6.03
CA PRO A 119 31.37 -4.85 4.97
C PRO A 119 30.34 -3.84 5.52
N LEU A 120 30.09 -2.78 4.76
CA LEU A 120 29.24 -1.65 5.14
C LEU A 120 27.82 -1.84 4.59
N TRP A 121 27.08 -2.82 5.14
CA TRP A 121 25.75 -3.23 4.67
C TRP A 121 24.69 -2.12 4.74
N GLN A 122 24.98 -1.00 5.42
CA GLN A 122 24.08 0.14 5.63
C GLN A 122 24.22 1.26 4.59
N ASN A 123 25.25 1.24 3.74
CA ASN A 123 25.63 2.40 2.92
C ASN A 123 25.47 2.18 1.40
N GLU A 124 24.94 1.04 0.96
CA GLU A 124 24.60 0.84 -0.44
C GLU A 124 23.35 1.67 -0.74
N LYS A 125 23.53 2.81 -1.42
CA LYS A 125 22.41 3.60 -1.92
C LYS A 125 21.65 2.73 -2.90
N VAL A 126 20.43 2.32 -2.54
CA VAL A 126 19.49 1.79 -3.51
C VAL A 126 19.15 2.94 -4.43
N GLU A 127 19.70 2.93 -5.65
CA GLU A 127 19.31 3.87 -6.69
C GLU A 127 17.79 3.79 -6.85
N GLN A 128 17.10 4.92 -6.73
CA GLN A 128 15.64 4.97 -6.84
C GLN A 128 15.22 4.38 -8.19
N CYS A 129 14.36 3.36 -8.18
CA CYS A 129 13.73 2.85 -9.39
C CYS A 129 13.05 4.03 -10.12
N PRO A 130 13.29 4.21 -11.44
CA PRO A 130 12.59 5.24 -12.20
C PRO A 130 11.09 4.92 -12.16
N GLY A 131 10.31 5.92 -11.75
CA GLY A 131 8.84 5.84 -11.61
C GLY A 131 8.11 5.85 -12.93
#